data_AF-A0A358PX19-F1
#
_entry.id   AF-A0A358PX19-F1
#
_cell.length_a   1.000
_cell.length_b   1.000
_cell.length_c   1.000
_cell.angle_alpha   90.00
_cell.angle_beta   90.00
_cell.angle_gamma   90.00
#
_symmetry.space_group_name_H-M   'P 1'
#
loop_
_entity.id
_entity.type
_entity.pdbx_description
1 polymer ?
#
loop_
_entity_poly.entity_id
_entity_poly.type
_entity_poly.pdbx_seq_one_letter_code
_entity_poly.pdbx_strand_id
1 'polypeptide(L)'
;MQQNQQAQQAAQLAERTIQKALQSIQQAIQIADPQAVQQAQQHIQHAIQQAQQAQNSSLKDQKQQFQLVLQQLQQALQQLEQANQLQS
;
A
#
# COMPACT_ATOMS: atom_id res chain seq x y z
N MET A 1 -18.95 -6.87 21.98
CA MET A 1 -17.47 -7.04 21.97
C MET A 1 -16.90 -7.62 20.66
N GLN A 2 -17.69 -8.23 19.77
CA GLN A 2 -17.15 -8.89 18.56
C GLN A 2 -16.62 -7.93 17.47
N GLN A 3 -17.19 -6.73 17.33
CA GLN A 3 -16.74 -5.75 16.33
C GLN A 3 -15.29 -5.30 16.53
N ASN A 4 -14.80 -5.28 17.78
CA ASN A 4 -13.43 -4.84 18.09
C ASN A 4 -12.36 -5.86 17.66
N GLN A 5 -12.69 -7.16 17.63
CA GLN A 5 -11.76 -8.20 17.17
C GLN A 5 -11.61 -8.22 15.65
N GLN A 6 -12.72 -8.05 14.91
CA GLN A 6 -12.67 -7.92 13.45
C GLN A 6 -11.93 -6.65 13.01
N ALA A 7 -12.08 -5.56 13.76
CA ALA A 7 -11.31 -4.34 13.56
C ALA A 7 -9.80 -4.56 13.65
N GLN A 8 -9.36 -5.19 14.74
CA GLN A 8 -7.95 -5.49 14.95
C GLN A 8 -7.40 -6.45 13.89
N GLN A 9 -8.16 -7.47 13.48
CA GLN A 9 -7.74 -8.35 12.39
C GLN A 9 -7.60 -7.60 11.06
N ALA A 10 -8.57 -6.74 10.71
CA ALA A 10 -8.50 -5.96 9.47
C ALA A 10 -7.30 -5.01 9.46
N ALA A 11 -7.04 -4.32 10.57
CA ALA A 11 -5.87 -3.45 10.73
C ALA A 11 -4.56 -4.24 10.59
N GLN A 12 -4.42 -5.39 11.26
CA GLN A 12 -3.23 -6.25 11.17
C GLN A 12 -2.99 -6.78 9.76
N LEU A 13 -4.06 -7.20 9.07
CA LEU A 13 -3.97 -7.74 7.72
C LEU A 13 -3.54 -6.65 6.73
N ALA A 14 -4.02 -5.43 6.95
CA ALA A 14 -3.63 -4.30 6.14
C ALA A 14 -2.19 -3.83 6.43
N GLU A 15 -1.75 -3.79 7.68
CA GLU A 15 -0.34 -3.53 8.03
C GLU A 15 0.60 -4.55 7.36
N ARG A 16 0.27 -5.84 7.41
CA ARG A 16 1.05 -6.87 6.70
C ARG A 16 1.08 -6.63 5.20
N THR A 17 -0.04 -6.26 4.60
CA THR A 17 -0.09 -6.02 3.16
C THR A 17 0.75 -4.81 2.77
N ILE A 18 0.70 -3.73 3.56
CA ILE A 18 1.53 -2.54 3.36
C ILE A 18 3.02 -2.90 3.49
N GLN A 19 3.42 -3.67 4.51
CA GLN A 19 4.80 -4.13 4.64
C GLN A 19 5.25 -4.97 3.43
N LYS A 20 4.39 -5.88 2.97
CA LYS A 20 4.71 -6.74 1.83
C LYS A 20 4.84 -5.92 0.55
N ALA A 21 3.96 -4.95 0.34
CA ALA A 21 4.05 -4.03 -0.78
C ALA A 21 5.33 -3.19 -0.71
N LEU A 22 5.67 -2.63 0.46
CA LEU A 22 6.94 -1.92 0.68
C LEU A 22 8.15 -2.77 0.33
N GLN A 23 8.16 -4.05 0.70
CA GLN A 23 9.25 -4.97 0.39
C GLN A 23 9.34 -5.25 -1.13
N SER A 24 8.21 -5.52 -1.78
CA SER A 24 8.16 -5.72 -3.24
C SER A 24 8.63 -4.48 -3.99
N ILE A 25 8.22 -3.29 -3.55
CA ILE A 25 8.70 -2.04 -4.13
C ILE A 25 10.20 -1.88 -3.89
N GLN A 26 10.72 -2.12 -2.69
CA GLN A 26 12.15 -1.96 -2.41
C GLN A 26 13.03 -2.90 -3.27
N GLN A 27 12.54 -4.10 -3.57
CA GLN A 27 13.20 -5.00 -4.53
C GLN A 27 13.11 -4.45 -5.95
N ALA A 28 11.93 -4.03 -6.38
CA ALA A 28 11.72 -3.54 -7.73
C ALA A 28 12.43 -2.19 -7.98
N ILE A 29 12.64 -1.38 -6.93
CA ILE A 29 13.48 -0.17 -6.96
C ILE A 29 14.93 -0.46 -7.33
N GLN A 30 15.47 -1.62 -6.97
CA GLN A 30 16.85 -1.97 -7.32
C GLN A 30 17.03 -2.34 -8.79
N ILE A 31 15.94 -2.60 -9.51
CA ILE A 31 15.96 -3.17 -10.87
C ILE A 31 15.31 -2.21 -11.88
N ALA A 32 14.35 -1.39 -11.44
CA ALA A 32 13.52 -0.55 -12.30
C ALA A 32 14.04 0.88 -12.45
N ASP A 33 13.49 1.56 -13.47
CA ASP A 33 13.78 2.94 -13.81
C ASP A 33 13.66 3.91 -12.62
N PRO A 34 14.67 4.77 -12.38
CA PRO A 34 14.64 5.70 -11.26
C PRO A 34 13.45 6.67 -11.26
N GLN A 35 12.87 7.05 -12.41
CA GLN A 35 11.65 7.86 -12.42
C GLN A 35 10.42 7.05 -11.99
N ALA A 36 10.26 5.82 -12.48
CA ALA A 36 9.15 4.95 -12.11
C ALA A 36 9.18 4.62 -10.62
N VAL A 37 10.38 4.39 -10.08
CA VAL A 37 10.66 4.26 -8.65
C VAL A 37 10.18 5.48 -7.87
N GLN A 38 10.52 6.68 -8.32
CA GLN A 38 10.20 7.90 -7.61
C GLN A 38 8.69 8.13 -7.54
N GLN A 39 7.96 7.85 -8.64
CA GLN A 39 6.50 7.94 -8.68
C GLN A 39 5.83 6.90 -7.77
N ALA A 40 6.26 5.64 -7.83
CA ALA A 40 5.73 4.60 -6.95
C ALA A 40 6.01 4.94 -5.48
N GLN A 41 7.20 5.46 -5.16
CA GLN A 41 7.57 5.87 -3.81
C GLN A 41 6.64 6.97 -3.27
N GLN A 42 6.27 7.96 -4.09
CA GLN A 42 5.28 8.97 -3.72
C GLN A 42 3.90 8.37 -3.46
N HIS A 43 3.41 7.48 -4.33
CA HIS A 43 2.11 6.81 -4.17
C HIS A 43 2.06 6.01 -2.87
N ILE A 44 3.13 5.29 -2.54
CA ILE A 44 3.23 4.50 -1.30
C ILE A 44 3.24 5.40 -0.07
N GLN A 45 4.01 6.49 -0.10
CA GLN A 45 4.05 7.43 1.02
C GLN A 45 2.66 7.99 1.32
N HIS A 46 1.92 8.32 0.27
CA HIS A 46 0.54 8.80 0.39
C HIS A 46 -0.41 7.72 0.93
N ALA A 47 -0.29 6.49 0.44
CA ALA A 47 -1.01 5.32 0.91
C ALA A 47 -0.76 5.04 2.41
N ILE A 48 0.49 5.15 2.88
CA ILE A 48 0.86 4.98 4.29
C ILE A 48 0.25 6.08 5.16
N GLN A 49 0.30 7.34 4.70
CA GLN A 49 -0.34 8.45 5.41
C GLN A 49 -1.85 8.24 5.55
N GLN A 50 -2.52 7.82 4.48
CA GLN A 50 -3.95 7.49 4.51
C GLN A 50 -4.24 6.32 5.46
N ALA A 51 -3.41 5.27 5.46
CA ALA A 51 -3.55 4.16 6.39
C ALA A 51 -3.39 4.58 7.87
N GLN A 52 -2.45 5.48 8.17
CA GLN A 52 -2.29 6.04 9.52
C GLN A 52 -3.48 6.90 9.93
N GLN A 53 -4.03 7.71 9.02
CA GLN A 53 -5.25 8.49 9.31
C GLN A 53 -6.47 7.57 9.50
N ALA A 54 -6.55 6.49 8.74
CA ALA A 54 -7.57 5.46 8.86
C ALA A 54 -7.52 4.74 10.22
N GLN A 55 -6.35 4.59 10.85
CA GLN A 55 -6.24 4.01 12.20
C GLN A 55 -7.01 4.80 13.26
N ASN A 56 -7.10 6.12 13.12
CA ASN A 56 -7.82 7.00 14.04
C ASN A 56 -9.30 7.24 13.66
N SER A 57 -9.76 6.62 12.57
CA SER A 57 -11.13 6.78 12.07
C SER A 57 -12.08 5.71 12.62
N SER A 58 -13.39 5.89 12.41
CA SER A 58 -14.39 4.88 12.76
C SER A 58 -14.09 3.55 12.03
N LEU A 59 -14.49 2.40 12.60
CA LEU A 59 -14.20 1.08 12.00
C LEU A 59 -14.65 0.96 10.53
N LYS A 60 -15.79 1.57 10.19
CA LYS A 60 -16.34 1.54 8.84
C LYS A 60 -15.46 2.35 7.89
N ASP A 61 -15.06 3.55 8.31
CA ASP A 61 -14.19 4.44 7.54
C ASP A 61 -12.78 3.87 7.42
N GLN A 62 -12.26 3.28 8.49
CA GLN A 62 -10.97 2.60 8.52
C GLN A 62 -10.91 1.51 7.45
N LYS A 63 -11.93 0.65 7.39
CA LYS A 63 -11.99 -0.44 6.41
C LYS A 63 -12.05 0.10 4.98
N GLN A 64 -12.84 1.14 4.75
CA GLN A 64 -12.99 1.75 3.43
C GLN A 64 -11.72 2.46 2.97
N GLN A 65 -11.05 3.19 3.87
CA GLN A 65 -9.77 3.83 3.59
C GLN A 65 -8.66 2.80 3.34
N PHE A 66 -8.57 1.74 4.14
CA PHE A 66 -7.61 0.67 3.90
C PHE A 66 -7.82 -0.02 2.55
N GLN A 67 -9.07 -0.19 2.12
CA GLN A 67 -9.38 -0.75 0.81
C GLN A 67 -8.91 0.17 -0.33
N LEU A 68 -9.07 1.49 -0.18
CA LEU A 68 -8.55 2.49 -1.13
C LEU A 68 -7.02 2.50 -1.16
N VAL A 69 -6.38 2.41 0.01
CA VAL A 69 -4.91 2.33 0.13
C VAL A 69 -4.38 1.08 -0.57
N LEU A 70 -5.02 -0.06 -0.36
CA LEU A 70 -4.66 -1.32 -1.02
C LEU A 70 -4.77 -1.22 -2.54
N GLN A 71 -5.85 -0.59 -3.04
CA GLN A 71 -6.03 -0.39 -4.47
C GLN A 71 -4.95 0.52 -5.07
N GLN A 72 -4.64 1.64 -4.41
CA GLN A 72 -3.55 2.54 -4.84
C GLN A 72 -2.19 1.84 -4.85
N LEU A 73 -1.90 1.04 -3.83
CA LEU A 73 -0.66 0.26 -3.75
C LEU A 73 -0.56 -0.78 -4.87
N GLN A 74 -1.65 -1.51 -5.14
CA GLN A 74 -1.70 -2.48 -6.23
C GLN A 74 -1.47 -1.81 -7.59
N GLN A 75 -2.04 -0.62 -7.80
CA GLN A 75 -1.88 0.13 -9.04
C GLN A 75 -0.45 0.67 -9.21
N ALA A 76 0.16 1.15 -8.13
CA ALA A 76 1.56 1.60 -8.12
C ALA A 76 2.53 0.43 -8.40
N LEU A 77 2.28 -0.74 -7.80
CA LEU A 77 3.05 -1.96 -8.07
C LEU A 77 2.95 -2.38 -9.54
N GLN A 78 1.75 -2.37 -10.11
CA GLN A 78 1.53 -2.76 -11.50
C GLN A 78 2.22 -1.81 -12.49
N GLN A 79 2.19 -0.50 -12.23
CA GLN A 79 2.93 0.49 -13.03
C GLN A 79 4.43 0.26 -12.96
N LEU A 80 4.94 -0.07 -11.77
CA LEU A 80 6.36 -0.30 -11.56
C LEU A 80 6.82 -1.62 -12.20
N GLU A 81 6.00 -2.68 -12.17
CA GLU A 81 6.24 -3.92 -12.93
C GLU A 81 6.25 -3.68 -14.45
N GLN A 82 5.33 -2.88 -14.98
CA GLN A 82 5.34 -2.49 -16.39
C GLN A 82 6.60 -1.70 -16.77
N ALA A 83 6.98 -0.74 -15.94
CA ALA A 83 8.20 0.04 -16.15
C ALA A 83 9.44 -0.86 -16.18
N ASN A 84 9.50 -1.86 -15.29
CA ASN A 84 10.60 -2.83 -15.25
C ASN A 84 10.64 -3.75 -16.48
N GLN A 85 9.49 -4.18 -17.01
CA GLN A 85 9.42 -4.97 -18.25
C GLN A 85 9.80 -4.16 -19.50
N LEU A 86 9.47 -2.88 -19.56
CA LEU A 86 9.80 -2.01 -20.70
C LEU A 86 11.30 -1.71 -20.81
N GLN A 87 12.08 -1.97 -19.75
CA GLN A 87 13.53 -1.81 -19.73
C GLN A 87 14.30 -3.13 -19.98
N SER A 88 13.61 -4.27 -20.14
CA SER A 88 14.21 -5.58 -20.41
C SER A 88 14.42 -5.87 -21.90
#